data_AF-A0A4U2YH01-F1
#
_entry.id   AF-A0A4U2YH01-F1
#
_cell.length_a   1.000
_cell.length_b   1.000
_cell.length_c   1.000
_cell.angle_alpha   90.00
_cell.angle_beta   90.00
_cell.angle_gamma   90.00
#
_symmetry.space_group_name_H-M   'P 1'
#
loop_
_entity.id
_entity.type
_entity.pdbx_description
1 polymer ?
#
loop_
_entity_poly.entity_id
_entity_poly.type
_entity_poly.pdbx_seq_one_letter_code
_entity_poly.pdbx_strand_id
1 'polypeptide(L)'
;MTTTARVRRLPVIDEYVEDGRSAVLVEGHALTLSEIATYVLSCLGEEWSAYDALVATVEAEVGAPAEGSTSEALEQVLRDLAGHRLVELDDSPVG
;
A
#
# COMPACT_ATOMS: atom_id res chain seq x y z
N MET A 1 3.47 -14.15 13.18
CA MET A 1 3.80 -13.31 12.02
C MET A 1 2.90 -13.80 10.91
N THR A 2 1.87 -13.03 10.58
CA THR A 2 0.93 -13.33 9.49
C THR A 2 1.64 -12.95 8.20
N THR A 3 1.71 -13.84 7.21
CA THR A 3 2.58 -13.65 6.03
C THR A 3 1.72 -13.19 4.88
N THR A 4 1.73 -11.88 4.58
CA THR A 4 0.97 -11.33 3.46
C THR A 4 1.47 -11.90 2.12
N ALA A 5 0.60 -12.59 1.40
CA ALA A 5 0.91 -13.16 0.08
C ALA A 5 0.38 -12.30 -1.06
N ARG A 6 -0.74 -11.61 -0.84
CA ARG A 6 -1.36 -10.73 -1.82
C ARG A 6 -2.02 -9.51 -1.19
N VAL A 7 -2.15 -8.46 -1.99
CA VAL A 7 -2.67 -7.15 -1.62
C VAL A 7 -3.52 -6.58 -2.75
N ARG A 8 -4.59 -5.86 -2.40
CA ARG A 8 -5.37 -5.07 -3.37
C ARG A 8 -5.79 -3.73 -2.76
N ARG A 9 -6.05 -2.75 -3.62
CA ARG A 9 -6.66 -1.47 -3.23
C ARG A 9 -8.16 -1.67 -3.00
N LEU A 10 -8.68 -0.99 -1.98
CA LEU A 10 -10.12 -0.89 -1.74
C LEU A 10 -10.67 0.41 -2.35
N PRO A 11 -11.94 0.43 -2.80
CA PRO A 11 -12.55 1.63 -3.36
C PRO A 11 -12.65 2.75 -2.31
N VAL A 12 -12.38 3.97 -2.75
CA VAL A 12 -12.47 5.19 -1.93
C VAL A 12 -13.52 6.12 -2.55
N ILE A 13 -14.06 7.06 -1.75
CA ILE A 13 -15.07 8.01 -2.24
C ILE A 13 -14.43 9.04 -3.16
N ASP A 14 -13.25 9.53 -2.77
CA ASP A 14 -12.48 10.51 -3.53
C ASP A 14 -10.99 10.42 -3.17
N GLU A 15 -10.13 10.82 -4.10
CA GLU A 15 -8.68 10.88 -3.93
C GLU A 15 -8.14 12.09 -4.68
N TYR A 16 -7.41 12.94 -3.97
CA TYR A 16 -6.67 14.06 -4.53
C TYR A 16 -5.19 13.88 -4.26
N VAL A 17 -4.36 14.05 -5.30
CA VAL A 17 -2.89 13.91 -5.21
C VAL A 17 -2.23 15.24 -5.58
N GLU A 18 -1.35 15.72 -4.71
CA GLU A 18 -0.55 16.94 -4.91
C GLU A 18 0.83 16.77 -4.24
N ASP A 19 1.89 17.17 -4.95
CA ASP A 19 3.28 17.08 -4.49
C ASP A 19 3.64 15.70 -3.88
N GLY A 20 3.17 14.63 -4.54
CA GLY A 20 3.42 13.24 -4.15
C GLY A 20 2.63 12.74 -2.95
N ARG A 21 1.84 13.60 -2.28
CA ARG A 21 0.98 13.24 -1.16
C ARG A 21 -0.46 13.14 -1.62
N SER A 22 -1.27 12.37 -0.91
CA SER A 22 -2.69 12.26 -1.21
C SER A 22 -3.57 12.60 -0.02
N ALA A 23 -4.71 13.23 -0.31
CA ALA A 23 -5.85 13.30 0.57
C ALA A 23 -6.90 12.30 0.06
N VAL A 24 -7.28 11.35 0.91
CA VAL A 24 -8.22 10.27 0.56
C VAL A 24 -9.46 10.39 1.42
N LEU A 25 -10.62 10.41 0.78
CA LEU A 25 -11.91 10.39 1.46
C LEU A 25 -12.43 8.94 1.54
N VAL A 26 -12.50 8.42 2.76
CA VAL A 26 -13.11 7.14 3.12
C VAL A 26 -14.25 7.37 4.10
N GLU A 27 -15.13 6.39 4.27
CA GLU A 27 -16.37 6.46 5.06
C GLU A 27 -16.32 7.44 6.27
N GLY A 28 -16.78 8.68 6.03
CA GLY A 28 -16.94 9.72 7.06
C GLY A 28 -15.66 10.43 7.52
N HIS A 29 -14.50 10.20 6.93
CA HIS A 29 -13.26 10.88 7.31
C HIS A 29 -12.24 11.01 6.16
N ALA A 30 -11.45 12.09 6.20
CA ALA A 30 -10.35 12.32 5.26
C ALA A 30 -9.02 11.94 5.91
N LEU A 31 -8.17 11.25 5.14
CA LEU A 31 -6.83 10.84 5.55
C LEU A 31 -5.80 11.52 4.65
N THR A 32 -4.72 12.02 5.23
CA THR A 32 -3.56 12.47 4.46
C THR A 32 -2.51 11.38 4.46
N LEU A 33 -2.09 10.93 3.28
CA LEU A 33 -1.03 9.96 3.12
C LEU A 33 0.32 10.67 2.91
N SER A 34 1.36 10.07 3.46
CA SER A 34 2.74 10.43 3.11
C SER A 34 3.04 10.09 1.65
N GLU A 35 4.18 10.56 1.13
CA GLU A 35 4.60 10.28 -0.24
C GLU A 35 4.76 8.78 -0.49
N ILE A 36 5.38 8.06 0.46
CA ILE A 36 5.56 6.61 0.33
C ILE A 36 4.21 5.86 0.37
N ALA A 37 3.30 6.24 1.27
CA ALA A 37 1.98 5.59 1.35
C ALA A 37 1.12 5.88 0.10
N THR A 38 1.23 7.10 -0.44
CA THR A 38 0.59 7.49 -1.70
C THR A 38 1.14 6.67 -2.86
N TYR A 39 2.46 6.55 -2.96
CA TYR A 39 3.10 5.76 -4.01
C TYR A 39 2.69 4.27 -3.93
N VAL A 40 2.75 3.67 -2.74
CA VAL A 40 2.33 2.28 -2.51
C VAL A 40 0.86 2.08 -2.91
N LEU A 41 -0.04 2.99 -2.51
CA LEU A 41 -1.45 2.91 -2.88
C LEU A 41 -1.67 3.06 -4.39
N SER A 42 -0.86 3.90 -5.06
CA SER A 42 -0.93 4.11 -6.51
C SER A 42 -0.45 2.92 -7.34
N CYS A 43 0.40 2.05 -6.77
CA CYS A 43 0.85 0.81 -7.41
C CYS A 43 -0.23 -0.28 -7.45
N LEU A 44 -1.33 -0.09 -6.71
CA LEU A 44 -2.36 -1.09 -6.50
C LEU A 44 -3.65 -0.72 -7.22
N GLY A 45 -4.24 -1.72 -7.88
CA GLY A 45 -5.61 -1.69 -8.38
C GLY A 45 -6.56 -2.47 -7.47
N GLU A 46 -7.83 -2.55 -7.87
CA GLU A 46 -8.85 -3.37 -7.18
C GLU A 46 -8.60 -4.88 -7.34
N GLU A 47 -7.78 -5.27 -8.32
CA GLU A 47 -7.34 -6.65 -8.54
C GLU A 47 -6.22 -7.04 -7.57
N TRP A 48 -6.20 -8.32 -7.19
CA TRP A 48 -5.18 -8.87 -6.30
C TRP A 48 -3.80 -8.87 -6.98
N SER A 49 -2.83 -8.27 -6.30
CA SER A 49 -1.42 -8.25 -6.69
C SER A 49 -0.59 -9.08 -5.72
N ALA A 50 0.42 -9.78 -6.24
CA ALA A 50 1.35 -10.53 -5.40
C ALA A 50 2.19 -9.57 -4.55
N TYR A 51 2.35 -9.89 -3.26
CA TYR A 51 3.09 -9.04 -2.34
C TYR A 51 4.55 -8.83 -2.78
N ASP A 52 5.23 -9.91 -3.19
CA ASP A 52 6.62 -9.85 -3.64
C ASP A 52 6.79 -8.97 -4.90
N ALA A 53 5.77 -8.90 -5.76
CA ALA A 53 5.79 -8.03 -6.94
C ALA A 53 5.66 -6.55 -6.55
N LEU A 54 4.83 -6.24 -5.54
CA LEU A 54 4.76 -4.90 -4.98
C LEU A 54 6.09 -4.51 -4.32
N VAL A 55 6.69 -5.39 -3.52
CA VAL A 55 8.01 -5.15 -2.89
C VAL A 55 9.05 -4.82 -3.95
N ALA A 56 9.15 -5.62 -5.00
CA ALA A 56 10.10 -5.38 -6.09
C ALA A 56 9.83 -4.05 -6.83
N THR A 57 8.56 -3.69 -7.03
CA THR A 57 8.18 -2.42 -7.66
C THR A 57 8.59 -1.23 -6.81
N VAL A 58 8.30 -1.28 -5.50
CA VAL A 58 8.65 -0.21 -4.56
C VAL A 58 10.17 -0.05 -4.44
N GLU A 59 10.90 -1.16 -4.33
CA GLU A 59 12.37 -1.12 -4.24
C GLU A 59 13.01 -0.57 -5.52
N ALA A 60 12.46 -0.86 -6.69
CA ALA A 60 12.97 -0.35 -7.96
C ALA A 60 12.81 1.17 -8.10
N GLU A 61 11.72 1.74 -7.61
CA GLU A 61 11.44 3.18 -7.71
C GLU A 61 12.05 3.99 -6.56
N VAL A 62 11.89 3.52 -5.33
CA VAL A 62 12.26 4.25 -4.11
C VAL A 62 13.70 3.91 -3.66
N GLY A 63 14.16 2.70 -3.98
CA GLY A 63 15.39 2.13 -3.45
C GLY A 63 15.17 1.34 -2.16
N ALA A 64 16.14 0.48 -1.84
CA ALA A 64 16.13 -0.30 -0.61
C ALA A 64 16.42 0.58 0.62
N PRO A 65 15.84 0.27 1.78
CA PRO A 65 16.16 0.95 3.03
C PRO A 65 17.63 0.70 3.44
N ALA A 66 18.21 1.65 4.19
CA ALA A 66 19.60 1.53 4.67
C ALA A 66 19.79 0.40 5.70
N GLU A 67 18.73 0.04 6.41
CA GLU A 67 18.68 -1.05 7.39
C GLU A 67 17.38 -1.85 7.21
N GLY A 68 17.42 -3.16 7.48
CA GLY A 68 16.27 -4.05 7.29
C GLY A 68 16.02 -4.40 5.81
N SER A 69 14.79 -4.84 5.51
CA SER A 69 14.36 -5.10 4.14
C SER A 69 13.20 -4.20 3.70
N THR A 70 13.07 -3.99 2.39
CA THR A 70 11.89 -3.32 1.80
C THR A 70 10.59 -4.01 2.22
N SER A 71 10.59 -5.35 2.32
CA SER A 71 9.41 -6.09 2.76
C SER A 71 9.02 -5.76 4.21
N GLU A 72 9.96 -5.64 5.13
CA GLU A 72 9.66 -5.30 6.53
C GLU A 72 9.08 -3.88 6.64
N ALA A 73 9.67 -2.93 5.91
CA ALA A 73 9.20 -1.55 5.87
C ALA A 73 7.80 -1.43 5.24
N LEU A 74 7.58 -2.13 4.13
CA LEU A 74 6.32 -2.11 3.40
C LEU A 74 5.19 -2.78 4.18
N GLU A 75 5.49 -3.84 4.95
CA GLU A 75 4.48 -4.51 5.76
C GLU A 75 3.84 -3.55 6.77
N GLN A 76 4.64 -2.66 7.39
CA GLN A 76 4.11 -1.64 8.30
C GLN A 76 3.19 -0.65 7.57
N VAL A 77 3.62 -0.15 6.40
CA VAL A 77 2.81 0.78 5.59
C VAL A 77 1.49 0.14 5.17
N LEU A 78 1.53 -1.12 4.70
CA LEU A 78 0.33 -1.84 4.29
C LEU A 78 -0.61 -2.14 5.46
N ARG A 79 -0.08 -2.47 6.64
CA ARG A 79 -0.89 -2.65 7.85
C ARG A 79 -1.60 -1.35 8.25
N ASP A 80 -0.93 -0.21 8.14
CA ASP A 80 -1.53 1.09 8.43
C ASP A 80 -2.62 1.44 7.39
N LEU A 81 -2.35 1.25 6.10
CA LEU A 81 -3.34 1.43 5.03
C LEU A 81 -4.55 0.49 5.20
N ALA A 82 -4.33 -0.77 5.58
CA ALA A 82 -5.39 -1.74 5.83
C ALA A 82 -6.25 -1.36 7.04
N GLY A 83 -5.62 -0.84 8.12
CA GLY A 83 -6.30 -0.31 9.29
C GLY A 83 -7.27 0.84 8.96
N HIS A 84 -7.01 1.56 7.86
CA HIS A 84 -7.83 2.63 7.33
C HIS A 84 -8.75 2.23 6.16
N ARG A 85 -8.86 0.93 5.87
CA ARG A 85 -9.68 0.38 4.76
C ARG A 85 -9.28 0.91 3.37
N LEU A 86 -8.00 1.20 3.16
CA LEU A 86 -7.47 1.62 1.85
C LEU A 86 -6.94 0.44 1.04
N VAL A 87 -6.51 -0.62 1.72
CA VAL A 87 -6.06 -1.87 1.09
C VAL A 87 -6.61 -3.06 1.87
N GLU A 88 -6.62 -4.21 1.21
CA GLU A 88 -6.88 -5.51 1.82
C GLU A 88 -5.65 -6.39 1.67
N LEU A 89 -5.34 -7.16 2.71
CA LEU A 89 -4.21 -8.09 2.77
C LEU A 89 -4.73 -9.51 2.96
N ASP A 90 -4.14 -10.46 2.26
CA ASP A 90 -4.49 -11.88 2.34
C ASP A 90 -3.21 -12.75 2.25
N ASP A 91 -3.21 -13.86 2.97
CA ASP A 91 -2.09 -14.80 3.06
C ASP A 91 -2.17 -15.90 1.99
N SER A 92 -3.25 -15.96 1.22
CA SER A 92 -3.39 -16.88 0.09
C SER A 92 -2.70 -16.33 -1.17
N PRO A 93 -2.07 -17.18 -2.00
CA PRO A 93 -1.42 -16.73 -3.22
C PRO A 93 -2.43 -16.15 -4.22
N VAL A 94 -1.92 -15.35 -5.17
CA VAL A 94 -2.70 -14.96 -6.35
C VAL A 94 -2.90 -16.22 -7.20
N GLY A 95 -4.14 -16.52 -7.55
CA GLY A 95 -4.54 -17.69 -8.34
C GLY A 95 -4.49 -17.46 -9.85
#